data_AF-W2Y9A1-F1
#
_entry.id   AF-W2Y9A1-F1
#
_cell.length_a   1.000
_cell.length_b   1.000
_cell.length_c   1.000
_cell.angle_alpha   90.00
_cell.angle_beta   90.00
_cell.angle_gamma   90.00
#
_symmetry.space_group_name_H-M   'P 1'
#
loop_
_entity.id
_entity.type
_entity.pdbx_description
1 polymer ?
#
loop_
_entity_poly.entity_id
_entity_poly.type
_entity_poly.pdbx_seq_one_letter_code
_entity_poly.pdbx_strand_id
1 'polypeptide(L)'
;MELPVRTADDEDDEIFGMLTDADDDLALSLTLSYCRSRQRLRHRRGSVYDRVKSIARDIQLAHHSIMRGYLGRNPVYDETIFQRRYGLASELSRRVLREVTRSYAYFQQKPDAVGKMGASPEQR
;
A
#
# COMPACT_ATOMS: atom_id res chain seq x y z
N MET A 1 41.85 -32.39 21.34
CA MET A 1 41.20 -32.58 20.02
C MET A 1 40.04 -31.60 19.98
N GLU A 2 40.17 -30.55 19.18
CA GLU A 2 39.13 -29.53 19.04
C GLU A 2 37.99 -30.06 18.19
N LEU A 3 36.75 -29.85 18.61
CA LEU A 3 35.56 -30.24 17.86
C LEU A 3 35.25 -29.15 16.83
N PRO A 4 34.86 -29.50 15.60
CA PRO A 4 34.55 -28.52 14.57
C PRO A 4 33.31 -27.71 14.96
N VAL A 5 33.39 -26.39 14.81
CA VAL A 5 32.27 -25.45 14.97
C VAL A 5 31.29 -25.68 13.84
N ARG A 6 30.17 -26.35 14.12
CA ARG A 6 29.01 -26.42 13.20
C ARG A 6 28.37 -25.03 13.17
N THR A 7 28.41 -24.38 12.01
CA THR A 7 27.72 -23.12 11.74
C THR A 7 26.31 -23.38 11.21
N ALA A 8 25.40 -22.44 11.40
CA ALA A 8 23.99 -22.59 10.99
C ALA A 8 23.80 -22.80 9.47
N ASP A 9 24.84 -22.50 8.68
CA ASP A 9 24.86 -22.72 7.24
C ASP A 9 25.07 -24.22 6.89
N ASP A 10 25.67 -25.01 7.79
CA ASP A 10 25.93 -26.45 7.58
C ASP A 10 24.64 -27.30 7.60
N GLU A 11 23.53 -26.78 8.16
CA GLU A 11 22.23 -27.48 8.24
C GLU A 11 21.38 -27.28 6.97
N ASP A 12 21.59 -26.17 6.23
CA ASP A 12 20.86 -25.89 4.98
C ASP A 12 21.41 -26.76 3.82
N ASP A 13 22.71 -27.09 3.85
CA ASP A 13 23.37 -27.96 2.87
C ASP A 13 22.97 -29.45 3.02
N GLU A 14 22.75 -29.93 4.25
CA GLU A 14 22.24 -31.30 4.51
C GLU A 14 20.78 -31.47 4.03
N ILE A 15 19.96 -30.42 4.10
CA ILE A 15 18.58 -30.43 3.60
C ILE A 15 18.53 -30.51 2.07
N PHE A 16 19.41 -29.78 1.38
CA PHE A 16 19.45 -29.77 -0.09
C PHE A 16 19.92 -31.12 -0.66
N GLY A 17 20.88 -31.79 0.00
CA GLY A 17 21.37 -33.11 -0.39
C GLY A 17 20.35 -34.25 -0.21
N MET A 18 19.41 -34.13 0.72
CA MET A 18 18.32 -35.12 0.89
C MET A 18 17.13 -34.90 -0.08
N LEU A 19 17.04 -33.73 -0.72
CA LEU A 19 15.94 -33.36 -1.63
C LEU A 19 16.18 -33.83 -3.07
N THR A 20 17.43 -34.10 -3.47
CA THR A 20 17.75 -34.54 -4.84
C THR A 20 17.40 -36.01 -5.11
N ASP A 21 17.23 -36.81 -4.06
CA ASP A 21 16.92 -38.24 -4.14
C ASP A 21 15.44 -38.56 -3.78
N ALA A 22 14.63 -37.54 -3.48
CA ALA A 22 13.21 -37.69 -3.14
C ALA A 22 12.32 -37.43 -4.36
N ASP A 23 11.20 -38.16 -4.48
CA ASP A 23 10.19 -37.89 -5.51
C ASP A 23 9.82 -36.40 -5.54
N ASP A 24 9.81 -35.80 -6.74
CA ASP A 24 9.60 -34.36 -6.96
C ASP A 24 8.37 -33.83 -6.21
N ASP A 25 7.30 -34.63 -6.11
CA ASP A 25 6.06 -34.28 -5.41
C ASP A 25 6.22 -34.17 -3.89
N LEU A 26 7.03 -35.03 -3.28
CA LEU A 26 7.29 -35.01 -1.83
C LEU A 26 8.24 -33.86 -1.48
N ALA A 27 9.25 -33.62 -2.33
CA ALA A 27 10.15 -32.47 -2.23
C ALA A 27 9.38 -31.15 -2.33
N LEU A 28 8.43 -31.04 -3.28
CA LEU A 28 7.56 -29.87 -3.45
C LEU A 28 6.64 -29.68 -2.24
N SER A 29 6.04 -30.76 -1.72
CA SER A 29 5.17 -30.72 -0.54
C SER A 29 5.90 -30.22 0.71
N LEU A 30 7.11 -30.75 0.95
CA LEU A 30 7.94 -30.39 2.10
C LEU A 30 8.41 -28.93 2.02
N THR A 31 8.91 -28.50 0.86
CA THR A 31 9.30 -27.10 0.62
C THR A 31 8.12 -26.14 0.74
N LEU A 32 6.94 -26.50 0.23
CA LEU A 32 5.72 -25.68 0.37
C LEU A 32 5.29 -25.55 1.84
N SER A 33 5.36 -26.65 2.61
CA SER A 33 5.05 -26.66 4.05
C SER A 33 6.04 -25.80 4.86
N TYR A 34 7.33 -25.87 4.54
CA TYR A 34 8.37 -25.05 5.14
C TYR A 34 8.18 -23.56 4.84
N CYS A 35 7.91 -23.21 3.58
CA CYS A 35 7.64 -21.83 3.16
C CYS A 35 6.38 -21.25 3.84
N ARG A 36 5.30 -22.04 3.96
CA ARG A 36 4.08 -21.66 4.68
C ARG A 36 4.32 -21.45 6.17
N SER A 37 5.14 -22.30 6.79
CA SER A 37 5.50 -22.18 8.21
C SER A 37 6.29 -20.91 8.50
N ARG A 38 7.24 -20.54 7.62
CA ARG A 38 7.97 -19.26 7.72
C ARG A 38 7.08 -18.04 7.49
N GLN A 39 6.09 -18.12 6.60
CA GLN A 39 5.10 -17.04 6.44
C GLN A 39 4.26 -16.81 7.71
N ARG A 40 3.92 -17.86 8.45
CA ARG A 40 3.15 -17.76 9.71
C ARG A 40 3.95 -17.13 10.87
N LEU A 41 5.27 -17.28 10.88
CA LEU A 41 6.16 -16.67 11.88
C LEU A 41 6.40 -15.17 11.62
N ARG A 42 6.22 -14.69 10.38
CA ARG A 42 6.15 -13.26 10.12
C ARG A 42 4.79 -12.76 10.60
N HIS A 43 4.70 -12.45 11.89
CA HIS A 43 3.57 -11.71 12.43
C HIS A 43 3.38 -10.48 11.55
N ARG A 44 2.30 -10.43 10.76
CA ARG A 44 1.90 -9.22 10.02
C ARG A 44 1.62 -8.16 11.08
N ARG A 45 2.64 -7.42 11.47
CA ARG A 45 2.49 -6.25 12.33
C ARG A 45 1.99 -5.16 11.40
N GLY A 46 0.77 -4.69 11.64
CA GLY A 46 0.30 -3.43 11.07
C GLY A 46 1.16 -2.27 11.56
N SER A 47 0.66 -1.04 11.39
CA SER A 47 1.29 0.13 12.01
C SER A 47 1.50 -0.13 13.51
N VAL A 48 2.76 -0.27 13.93
CA VAL A 48 3.12 -0.35 15.34
C VAL A 48 3.29 1.08 15.79
N TYR A 49 2.50 1.50 16.78
CA TYR A 49 2.66 2.80 17.41
C TYR A 49 4.14 2.98 17.81
N ASP A 50 4.68 4.19 17.59
CA ASP A 50 6.06 4.58 17.94
C ASP A 50 7.22 4.04 17.07
N ARG A 51 6.95 3.27 16.00
CA ARG A 51 8.02 2.89 15.05
C ARG A 51 8.29 3.93 13.97
N VAL A 52 7.23 4.57 13.48
CA VAL A 52 7.30 5.66 12.49
C VAL A 52 6.29 6.72 12.91
N LYS A 53 6.76 7.97 13.05
CA LYS A 53 5.89 9.10 13.38
C LYS A 53 4.86 9.26 12.27
N SER A 54 3.58 9.29 12.64
CA SER A 54 2.52 9.71 11.71
C SER A 54 2.79 11.15 11.30
N ILE A 55 3.12 11.37 10.03
CA ILE A 55 3.35 12.71 9.49
C ILE A 55 1.98 13.37 9.33
N ALA A 56 1.79 14.50 10.00
CA ALA A 56 0.63 15.34 9.81
C ALA A 56 0.66 15.92 8.38
N ARG A 57 -0.09 15.30 7.47
CA ARG A 57 -0.32 15.84 6.14
C ARG A 57 -1.43 16.88 6.26
N ASP A 58 -1.17 18.10 5.80
CA ASP A 58 -2.18 19.16 5.79
C ASP A 58 -3.20 18.90 4.67
N ILE A 59 -4.15 18.01 4.96
CA ILE A 59 -5.15 17.51 4.01
C ILE A 59 -6.03 18.66 3.52
N GLN A 60 -6.40 19.58 4.40
CA GLN A 60 -7.25 20.71 4.05
C GLN A 60 -6.53 21.68 3.11
N LEU A 61 -5.26 21.99 3.39
CA LEU A 61 -4.45 22.81 2.47
C LEU A 61 -4.28 22.13 1.11
N ALA A 62 -4.10 20.82 1.09
CA ALA A 62 -4.04 20.07 -0.16
C ALA A 62 -5.37 20.15 -0.95
N HIS A 63 -6.53 20.16 -0.28
CA HIS A 63 -7.83 20.32 -0.95
C HIS A 63 -7.91 21.70 -1.61
N HIS A 64 -7.60 22.75 -0.85
CA HIS A 64 -7.55 24.11 -1.37
C HIS A 64 -6.58 24.25 -2.54
N SER A 65 -5.45 23.55 -2.51
CA SER A 65 -4.45 23.58 -3.58
C SER A 65 -4.98 22.96 -4.88
N ILE A 66 -5.66 21.80 -4.82
CA ILE A 66 -6.26 21.17 -6.01
C ILE A 66 -7.39 22.02 -6.57
N MET A 67 -8.26 22.54 -5.69
CA MET A 67 -9.38 23.38 -6.10
C MET A 67 -8.89 24.69 -6.73
N ARG A 68 -7.95 25.39 -6.10
CA ARG A 68 -7.39 26.62 -6.66
C ARG A 68 -6.59 26.37 -7.93
N GLY A 69 -5.85 25.26 -7.99
CA GLY A 69 -5.00 24.93 -9.13
C GLY A 69 -5.78 24.55 -10.37
N TYR A 70 -6.84 23.75 -10.22
CA TYR A 70 -7.41 23.00 -11.34
C TYR A 70 -8.94 22.94 -11.37
N LEU A 71 -9.58 22.60 -10.25
CA LEU A 71 -11.00 22.20 -10.27
C LEU A 71 -11.98 23.33 -9.92
N GLY A 72 -11.48 24.45 -9.39
CA GLY A 72 -12.25 25.62 -8.99
C GLY A 72 -12.80 26.44 -10.15
N ARG A 73 -13.51 27.52 -9.83
CA ARG A 73 -14.21 28.35 -10.83
C ARG A 73 -13.25 29.06 -11.80
N ASN A 74 -12.14 29.56 -11.27
CA ASN A 74 -11.06 30.21 -12.03
C ASN A 74 -9.74 29.51 -11.66
N PRO A 75 -9.42 28.36 -12.29
CA PRO A 75 -8.22 27.62 -11.96
C PRO A 75 -6.96 28.41 -12.35
N VAL A 76 -5.90 28.25 -11.55
CA VAL A 76 -4.59 28.89 -11.83
C VAL A 76 -3.92 28.28 -13.06
N TYR A 77 -4.16 26.99 -13.32
CA TYR A 77 -3.56 26.27 -14.43
C TYR A 77 -4.60 25.90 -15.48
N ASP A 78 -4.16 25.93 -16.73
CA ASP A 78 -4.98 25.52 -17.86
C ASP A 78 -5.26 24.01 -17.86
N GLU A 79 -6.32 23.66 -18.59
CA GLU A 79 -6.79 22.30 -18.80
C GLU A 79 -5.69 21.36 -19.34
N THR A 80 -4.81 21.87 -20.21
CA THR A 80 -3.71 21.08 -20.79
C THR A 80 -2.72 20.60 -19.72
N ILE A 81 -2.45 21.42 -18.71
CA ILE A 81 -1.58 21.07 -17.58
C ILE A 81 -2.27 20.04 -16.70
N PHE A 82 -3.58 20.19 -16.46
CA PHE A 82 -4.36 19.22 -15.72
C PHE A 82 -4.34 17.84 -16.40
N GLN A 83 -4.62 17.80 -17.70
CA GLN A 83 -4.56 16.57 -18.50
C GLN A 83 -3.18 15.94 -18.49
N ARG A 84 -2.10 16.73 -18.60
CA ARG A 84 -0.74 16.19 -18.51
C ARG A 84 -0.43 15.60 -17.13
N ARG A 85 -0.94 16.19 -16.06
CA ARG A 85 -0.67 15.75 -14.68
C ARG A 85 -1.51 14.54 -14.27
N TYR A 86 -2.80 14.54 -14.59
CA TYR A 86 -3.76 13.54 -14.13
C TYR A 86 -4.23 12.57 -15.23
N GLY A 87 -3.82 12.79 -16.48
CA GLY A 87 -4.20 11.96 -17.63
C GLY A 87 -5.66 12.07 -18.05
N LEU A 88 -6.42 13.01 -17.49
CA LEU A 88 -7.87 13.11 -17.65
C LEU A 88 -8.28 14.57 -17.85
N ALA A 89 -9.37 14.79 -18.58
CA ALA A 89 -9.99 16.11 -18.66
C ALA A 89 -10.65 16.47 -17.31
N SER A 90 -10.58 17.74 -16.89
CA SER A 90 -11.15 18.21 -15.62
C SER A 90 -12.66 18.01 -15.55
N GLU A 91 -13.35 18.20 -16.68
CA GLU A 91 -14.78 17.97 -16.80
C GLU A 91 -15.14 16.49 -16.60
N LEU A 92 -14.36 15.58 -17.18
CA LEU A 92 -14.54 14.14 -16.98
C LEU A 92 -14.27 13.76 -15.52
N SER A 93 -13.19 14.31 -14.93
CA SER A 93 -12.87 14.13 -13.52
C SER A 93 -14.05 14.54 -12.64
N ARG A 94 -14.63 15.74 -12.83
CA ARG A 94 -15.81 16.21 -12.07
C ARG A 94 -17.01 15.28 -12.21
N ARG A 95 -17.30 14.78 -13.43
CA ARG A 95 -18.42 13.85 -13.68
C ARG A 95 -18.23 12.54 -12.93
N VAL A 96 -17.06 11.91 -13.09
CA VAL A 96 -16.72 10.67 -12.38
C VAL A 96 -16.80 10.89 -10.87
N LEU A 97 -16.21 11.98 -10.38
CA LEU A 97 -16.24 12.33 -8.95
C LEU A 97 -17.68 12.42 -8.42
N ARG A 98 -18.57 13.09 -9.17
CA ARG A 98 -19.97 13.27 -8.79
C ARG A 98 -20.71 11.93 -8.75
N GLU A 99 -20.58 11.11 -9.79
CA GLU A 99 -21.27 9.81 -9.86
C GLU A 99 -20.74 8.84 -8.79
N VAL A 100 -19.43 8.81 -8.57
CA VAL A 100 -18.79 7.95 -7.57
C VAL A 100 -19.14 8.40 -6.15
N THR A 101 -19.11 9.70 -5.86
CA THR A 101 -19.48 10.24 -4.54
C THR A 101 -20.96 10.02 -4.22
N ARG A 102 -21.82 10.06 -5.25
CA ARG A 102 -23.25 9.75 -5.12
C ARG A 102 -23.49 8.25 -4.88
N SER A 103 -22.75 7.39 -5.57
CA SER A 103 -22.98 5.93 -5.55
C SER A 103 -22.33 5.25 -4.35
N TYR A 104 -21.17 5.74 -3.89
CA TYR A 104 -20.34 5.06 -2.90
C TYR A 104 -20.06 5.97 -1.70
N ALA A 105 -20.55 5.57 -0.53
CA ALA A 105 -20.31 6.26 0.74
C ALA A 105 -18.84 6.33 1.16
N TYR A 106 -17.97 5.54 0.52
CA TYR A 106 -16.52 5.62 0.73
C TYR A 106 -15.97 6.97 0.29
N PHE A 107 -16.41 7.51 -0.86
CA PHE A 107 -15.86 8.75 -1.43
C PHE A 107 -16.45 10.02 -0.80
N GLN A 108 -17.51 9.90 0.00
CA GLN A 108 -18.02 11.04 0.76
C GLN A 108 -17.01 11.45 1.83
N GLN A 109 -16.76 12.75 1.93
CA GLN A 109 -15.89 13.30 2.96
C GLN A 109 -16.57 13.15 4.33
N LYS A 110 -15.87 12.51 5.27
CA LYS A 110 -16.37 12.29 6.63
C LYS A 110 -15.48 12.99 7.65
N PRO A 111 -16.06 13.54 8.72
CA PRO A 111 -15.29 13.98 9.86
C PRO A 111 -14.67 12.77 10.57
N ASP A 112 -13.45 12.92 11.04
CA ASP A 112 -12.79 12.00 11.96
C ASP A 112 -13.42 12.08 13.36
N ALA A 113 -13.01 11.21 14.29
CA ALA A 113 -13.51 11.18 15.67
C ALA A 113 -13.33 12.51 16.42
N VAL A 114 -12.39 13.36 15.99
CA VAL A 114 -12.12 14.70 16.56
C VAL A 114 -12.82 15.81 15.75
N GLY A 115 -13.67 15.46 14.77
CA GLY A 115 -14.40 16.42 13.93
C GLY A 115 -13.59 17.03 12.77
N LYS A 116 -12.32 16.62 12.60
CA LYS A 116 -11.50 17.07 11.47
C LYS A 116 -11.96 16.40 10.18
N MET A 117 -12.18 17.19 9.13
CA MET A 117 -12.57 16.64 7.83
C MET A 117 -11.39 15.89 7.20
N GLY A 118 -11.64 14.66 6.76
CA GLY A 118 -10.66 13.85 6.02
C GLY A 118 -10.44 14.35 4.59
N ALA A 119 -9.72 13.55 3.79
CA ALA A 119 -9.48 13.87 2.38
C ALA A 119 -10.79 14.05 1.61
N SER A 120 -10.87 15.13 0.85
CA SER A 120 -12.00 15.41 -0.02
C SER A 120 -12.03 14.43 -1.20
N PRO A 121 -13.18 14.26 -1.89
CA PRO A 121 -13.28 13.30 -2.99
C PRO A 121 -12.28 13.60 -4.11
N GLU A 122 -11.95 14.87 -4.37
CA GLU A 122 -10.97 15.31 -5.38
C GLU A 122 -9.53 14.87 -5.06
N GLN A 123 -9.24 14.49 -3.82
CA GLN A 123 -7.92 14.08 -3.34
C GLN A 123 -7.77 12.56 -3.22
N ARG A 124 -8.85 11.80 -3.43
CA ARG A 124 -8.91 10.35 -3.19
C ARG A 124 -8.68 9.52 -4.44
#